data_AF-A0A9Q1MH54-F1
#
_entry.id   AF-A0A9Q1MH54-F1
#
_cell.length_a   1.000
_cell.length_b   1.000
_cell.length_c   1.000
_cell.angle_alpha   90.00
_cell.angle_beta   90.00
_cell.angle_gamma   90.00
#
_symmetry.space_group_name_H-M   'P 1'
#
loop_
_entity.id
_entity.type
_entity.pdbx_description
1 polymer ?
#
loop_
_entity_poly.entity_id
_entity_poly.type
_entity_poly.pdbx_seq_one_letter_code
_entity_poly.pdbx_strand_id
1 'polypeptide(L)'
;MVKTFSSTSIRRDEISNLVSSIRTTNGSRVVSLTEEVLLFTNSVTCRSAFGKVYMNQDELINLLRDVLDTLGGFAVADLFPSWKLLHKTSGVNSRLVKPHQKVDAALENIVNEHIKNRALESKENGDPFGGEDLVDVLLRIKENDELQFPITSDHIKAIISDFINLIILFLRFNRALKFMSF
;
A
#
# COMPACT_ATOMS: atom_id res chain seq x y z
N MET A 1 -23.43 10.96 5.24
CA MET A 1 -23.57 9.49 5.13
C MET A 1 -22.23 8.98 4.65
N VAL A 2 -21.41 8.41 5.55
CA VAL A 2 -20.16 7.75 5.17
C VAL A 2 -20.57 6.71 4.15
N LYS A 3 -20.15 6.87 2.88
CA LYS A 3 -20.19 5.74 1.97
C LYS A 3 -19.32 4.72 2.69
N THR A 4 -19.94 3.65 3.16
CA THR A 4 -19.25 2.46 3.64
C THR A 4 -18.07 2.22 2.70
N PHE A 5 -16.99 1.58 3.14
CA PHE A 5 -15.95 1.03 2.26
C PHE A 5 -16.52 -0.03 1.27
N SER A 6 -17.68 0.21 0.66
CA SER A 6 -18.19 -0.39 -0.54
C SER A 6 -17.27 0.02 -1.68
N SER A 7 -16.06 -0.54 -1.62
CA SER A 7 -15.17 -0.82 -2.73
C SER A 7 -15.87 -1.63 -3.82
N THR A 8 -17.18 -1.86 -3.77
CA THR A 8 -17.94 -2.57 -4.79
C THR A 8 -17.82 -1.88 -6.14
N SER A 9 -17.80 -0.54 -6.20
CA SER A 9 -17.54 0.19 -7.45
C SER A 9 -16.09 0.02 -7.89
N ILE A 10 -15.12 0.33 -7.03
CA ILE A 10 -13.68 0.19 -7.33
C ILE A 10 -13.35 -1.24 -7.77
N ARG A 11 -13.75 -2.25 -7.01
CA ARG A 11 -13.58 -3.67 -7.34
C ARG A 11 -14.25 -4.04 -8.64
N ARG A 12 -15.44 -3.51 -8.93
CA ARG A 12 -16.13 -3.80 -10.19
C ARG A 12 -15.38 -3.20 -11.38
N ASP A 13 -14.93 -1.95 -11.24
CA ASP A 13 -14.11 -1.28 -12.23
C ASP A 13 -12.82 -2.07 -12.48
N GLU A 14 -12.11 -2.44 -11.42
CA GLU A 14 -10.84 -3.16 -11.52
C GLU A 14 -11.01 -4.60 -12.03
N ILE A 15 -12.10 -5.30 -11.66
CA ILE A 15 -12.43 -6.62 -12.25
C ILE A 15 -12.71 -6.46 -13.75
N SER A 16 -13.43 -5.40 -14.15
CA SER A 16 -13.72 -5.14 -15.56
C SER A 16 -12.44 -4.88 -16.35
N ASN A 17 -11.51 -4.10 -15.78
CA ASN A 17 -10.19 -3.84 -16.37
C ASN A 17 -9.39 -5.14 -16.54
N LEU A 18 -9.35 -5.97 -15.50
CA LEU A 18 -8.69 -7.27 -15.53
C LEU A 18 -9.26 -8.19 -16.63
N VAL A 19 -10.59 -8.35 -16.68
CA VAL A 19 -11.24 -9.18 -17.69
C VAL A 19 -10.97 -8.67 -19.11
N SER A 20 -10.96 -7.34 -19.28
CA SER A 20 -10.63 -6.71 -20.56
C SER A 20 -9.19 -7.04 -20.98
N SER A 21 -8.21 -6.89 -20.07
CA SER A 21 -6.79 -7.21 -20.30
C SER A 21 -6.58 -8.67 -20.72
N ILE A 22 -7.28 -9.61 -20.06
CA ILE A 22 -7.20 -11.03 -20.42
C ILE A 22 -7.81 -11.27 -21.82
N ARG A 23 -8.96 -10.65 -22.14
CA ARG A 23 -9.61 -10.82 -23.45
C ARG A 23 -8.76 -10.29 -24.59
N THR A 24 -8.07 -9.16 -24.43
CA THR A 24 -7.24 -8.57 -25.49
C THR A 24 -6.01 -9.42 -25.82
N THR A 25 -5.63 -10.36 -24.94
CA THR A 25 -4.52 -11.28 -25.16
C THR A 25 -4.83 -12.32 -26.26
N ASN A 26 -6.07 -12.48 -26.73
CA ASN A 26 -6.48 -13.26 -27.92
C ASN A 26 -5.83 -14.66 -28.09
N GLY A 27 -5.45 -15.32 -26.99
CA GLY A 27 -4.77 -16.62 -27.02
C GLY A 27 -3.33 -16.60 -27.56
N SER A 28 -2.75 -15.42 -27.83
CA SER A 28 -1.40 -15.29 -28.36
C SER A 28 -0.31 -15.29 -27.28
N ARG A 29 -0.67 -15.19 -26.00
CA ARG A 29 0.25 -15.26 -24.85
C ARG A 29 -0.33 -16.09 -23.70
N VAL A 30 0.53 -16.87 -23.03
CA VAL A 30 0.20 -17.49 -21.74
C VAL A 30 0.03 -16.39 -20.69
N VAL A 31 -1.12 -16.38 -20.00
CA VAL A 31 -1.45 -15.40 -18.95
C VAL A 31 -1.11 -15.97 -17.58
N SER A 32 -0.29 -15.26 -16.80
CA SER A 32 -0.05 -15.58 -15.40
C SER A 32 -1.19 -15.03 -14.54
N LEU A 33 -2.13 -15.88 -14.15
CA LEU A 33 -3.23 -15.49 -13.24
C LEU A 33 -2.72 -14.94 -11.90
N THR A 34 -1.51 -15.31 -11.48
CA THR A 34 -0.90 -14.77 -10.25
C THR A 34 -0.52 -13.30 -10.42
N GLU A 35 0.05 -12.92 -11.56
CA GLU A 35 0.41 -11.53 -11.84
C GLU A 35 -0.85 -10.67 -12.03
N GLU A 36 -1.82 -11.18 -12.76
CA GLU A 36 -3.11 -10.52 -12.97
C GLU A 36 -3.88 -10.26 -11.66
N VAL A 37 -3.95 -11.25 -10.77
CA VAL A 37 -4.60 -11.09 -9.45
C VAL A 37 -3.81 -10.13 -8.56
N LEU A 38 -2.48 -10.13 -8.64
CA LEU A 38 -1.63 -9.19 -7.90
C LEU A 38 -1.90 -7.75 -8.37
N LEU A 39 -1.89 -7.50 -9.67
CA LEU A 39 -2.18 -6.19 -10.26
C LEU A 39 -3.58 -5.71 -9.86
N PHE A 40 -4.60 -6.57 -10.02
CA PHE A 40 -5.97 -6.27 -9.60
C PHE A 40 -6.04 -5.88 -8.12
N THR A 41 -5.45 -6.67 -7.23
CA THR A 41 -5.54 -6.43 -5.78
C THR A 41 -4.80 -5.13 -5.42
N ASN A 42 -3.65 -4.89 -6.04
CA ASN A 42 -2.91 -3.65 -5.86
C ASN A 42 -3.72 -2.43 -6.31
N SER A 43 -4.33 -2.46 -7.50
CA SER A 43 -5.15 -1.36 -8.01
C SER A 43 -6.36 -1.08 -7.15
N VAL A 44 -7.06 -2.12 -6.67
CA VAL A 44 -8.19 -1.94 -5.73
C VAL A 44 -7.73 -1.26 -4.45
N THR A 45 -6.60 -1.69 -3.89
CA THR A 45 -6.09 -1.17 -2.63
C THR A 45 -5.58 0.24 -2.75
N CYS A 46 -4.75 0.52 -3.76
CA CYS A 46 -4.26 1.86 -4.01
C CYS A 46 -5.41 2.82 -4.31
N ARG A 47 -6.41 2.41 -5.11
CA ARG A 47 -7.59 3.26 -5.35
C ARG A 47 -8.50 3.44 -4.14
N SER A 48 -8.53 2.47 -3.23
CA SER A 48 -9.29 2.60 -1.97
C SER A 48 -8.55 3.45 -0.95
N ALA A 49 -7.21 3.43 -0.98
CA ALA A 49 -6.37 4.18 -0.07
C ALA A 49 -6.19 5.64 -0.51
N PHE A 50 -5.99 5.89 -1.81
CA PHE A 50 -5.52 7.15 -2.40
C PHE A 50 -6.46 7.74 -3.46
N GLY A 51 -7.64 7.15 -3.62
CA GLY A 51 -8.57 7.55 -4.67
C GLY A 51 -8.03 7.28 -6.09
N LYS A 52 -8.50 8.05 -7.08
CA LYS A 52 -8.08 7.89 -8.49
C LYS A 52 -6.68 8.44 -8.78
N VAL A 53 -6.05 9.09 -7.79
CA VAL A 53 -4.90 9.96 -7.98
C VAL A 53 -3.66 9.31 -7.37
N TYR A 54 -3.05 8.37 -8.09
CA TYR A 54 -1.65 8.08 -7.82
C TYR A 54 -0.91 7.60 -9.08
N MET A 55 -0.22 8.55 -9.73
CA MET A 55 0.53 8.35 -10.98
C MET A 55 1.71 7.37 -10.83
N ASN A 56 2.18 7.11 -9.60
CA ASN A 56 3.39 6.33 -9.32
C ASN A 56 3.11 5.02 -8.56
N GLN A 57 1.93 4.42 -8.77
CA GLN A 57 1.48 3.22 -8.05
C GLN A 57 2.50 2.07 -8.11
N ASP A 58 3.03 1.78 -9.30
CA ASP A 58 4.01 0.71 -9.48
C ASP A 58 5.32 0.97 -8.73
N GLU A 59 5.75 2.24 -8.66
CA GLU A 59 6.96 2.62 -7.91
C GLU A 59 6.76 2.38 -6.42
N LEU A 60 5.64 2.84 -5.84
CA LEU A 60 5.33 2.61 -4.43
C LEU A 60 5.24 1.12 -4.09
N ILE A 61 4.57 0.32 -4.93
CA ILE A 61 4.46 -1.13 -4.75
C ILE A 61 5.84 -1.79 -4.79
N ASN A 62 6.71 -1.40 -5.72
CA ASN A 62 8.06 -1.94 -5.80
C ASN A 62 8.90 -1.57 -4.57
N LEU A 63 8.80 -0.33 -4.08
CA LEU A 63 9.47 0.10 -2.85
C LEU A 63 8.98 -0.68 -1.63
N LEU A 64 7.67 -0.93 -1.52
CA LEU A 64 7.11 -1.73 -0.43
C LEU A 64 7.51 -3.21 -0.53
N ARG A 65 7.61 -3.76 -1.74
CA ARG A 65 8.16 -5.11 -1.97
C ARG A 65 9.62 -5.20 -1.52
N ASP A 66 10.45 -4.22 -1.85
CA ASP A 66 11.86 -4.18 -1.42
C ASP A 66 11.97 -4.15 0.11
N VAL A 67 11.13 -3.36 0.79
CA VAL A 67 11.05 -3.33 2.25
C VAL A 67 10.66 -4.71 2.79
N LEU A 68 9.59 -5.33 2.26
CA LEU A 68 9.11 -6.63 2.73
C LEU A 68 10.07 -7.78 2.42
N ASP A 69 10.79 -7.74 1.31
CA ASP A 69 11.81 -8.73 0.99
C ASP A 69 13.00 -8.63 1.92
N THR A 70 13.32 -7.41 2.35
CA THR A 70 14.38 -7.18 3.33
C THR A 70 13.92 -7.57 4.76
N LEU A 71 12.64 -7.39 5.09
CA LEU A 71 12.05 -7.85 6.36
C LEU A 71 11.87 -9.38 6.42
N GLY A 72 11.56 -10.01 5.29
CA GLY A 72 11.32 -11.45 5.18
C GLY A 72 12.58 -12.30 5.03
N GLY A 73 13.76 -11.68 4.99
CA GLY A 73 15.04 -12.37 5.09
C GLY A 73 15.43 -12.51 6.56
N PHE A 74 15.33 -13.72 7.11
CA PHE A 74 15.85 -14.03 8.45
C PHE A 74 17.25 -13.44 8.63
N ALA A 75 17.44 -12.51 9.57
CA ALA A 75 18.79 -12.16 9.95
C ALA A 75 19.35 -13.37 10.71
N VAL A 76 20.49 -13.90 10.29
CA VAL A 76 21.19 -14.97 11.06
C VAL A 76 21.40 -14.53 12.52
N ALA A 77 21.50 -13.23 12.74
CA ALA A 77 21.54 -12.63 14.07
C ALA A 77 20.29 -12.90 14.93
N ASP A 78 19.09 -12.98 14.33
CA ASP A 78 17.83 -13.25 15.05
C ASP A 78 17.75 -14.70 15.57
N LEU A 79 18.47 -15.62 14.91
CA LEU A 79 18.59 -17.03 15.35
C LEU A 79 19.69 -17.23 16.41
N PHE A 80 20.66 -16.30 16.49
CA PHE A 80 21.80 -16.40 17.41
C PHE A 80 22.00 -15.09 18.21
N PRO A 81 21.04 -14.72 19.07
CA PRO A 81 21.07 -13.46 19.83
C PRO A 81 22.29 -13.30 20.76
N SER A 82 22.98 -14.39 21.08
CA SER A 82 24.21 -14.38 21.89
C SER A 82 25.47 -13.96 21.12
N TRP A 83 25.44 -13.97 19.78
CA TRP A 83 26.58 -13.62 18.93
C TRP A 83 26.50 -12.18 18.43
N LYS A 84 26.90 -11.25 19.30
CA LYS A 84 26.92 -9.80 19.04
C LYS A 84 27.72 -9.37 17.79
N LEU A 85 28.66 -10.20 17.33
CA LEU A 85 29.37 -9.97 16.05
C LEU A 85 28.43 -10.09 14.85
N LEU A 86 27.50 -11.04 14.84
CA LEU A 86 26.52 -11.21 13.77
C LEU A 86 25.56 -10.01 13.68
N HIS A 87 25.16 -9.42 14.81
CA HIS A 87 24.36 -8.20 14.81
C HIS A 87 25.11 -7.00 14.24
N LYS A 88 26.44 -6.90 14.45
CA LYS A 88 27.27 -5.84 13.86
C LYS A 88 27.52 -6.03 12.37
N THR A 89 27.58 -7.28 11.90
CA THR A 89 27.82 -7.60 10.47
C THR A 89 26.55 -7.83 9.67
N SER A 90 25.37 -7.97 10.31
CA SER A 90 24.15 -8.40 9.60
C SER A 90 23.74 -7.41 8.51
N GLY A 91 24.13 -6.13 8.61
CA GLY A 91 23.82 -5.13 7.59
C GLY A 91 22.32 -4.90 7.37
N VAL A 92 21.44 -5.64 8.07
CA VAL A 92 19.99 -5.64 7.92
C VAL A 92 19.45 -4.25 8.18
N ASN A 93 19.94 -3.57 9.23
CA ASN A 93 19.59 -2.18 9.51
C ASN A 93 19.97 -1.24 8.35
N SER A 94 21.15 -1.37 7.75
CA SER A 94 21.54 -0.52 6.61
C SER A 94 20.79 -0.84 5.31
N ARG A 95 20.36 -2.10 5.13
CA ARG A 95 19.59 -2.55 3.97
C ARG A 95 18.13 -2.10 4.02
N LEU A 96 17.57 -1.93 5.22
CA LEU A 96 16.20 -1.45 5.43
C LEU A 96 16.06 0.08 5.38
N VAL A 97 17.07 0.82 5.82
CA VAL A 97 16.99 2.28 5.96
C VAL A 97 16.70 2.97 4.61
N LYS A 98 17.41 2.60 3.54
CA LYS A 98 17.24 3.28 2.24
C LYS A 98 15.86 3.02 1.60
N PRO A 99 15.37 1.76 1.49
CA PRO A 99 14.01 1.50 1.02
C PRO A 99 12.96 2.16 1.90
N HIS A 100 13.11 2.11 3.22
CA HIS A 100 12.18 2.75 4.15
C HIS A 100 12.11 4.27 3.94
N GLN A 101 13.25 4.95 3.76
CA GLN A 101 13.27 6.39 3.47
C GLN A 101 12.56 6.74 2.15
N LYS A 102 12.67 5.89 1.13
CA LYS A 102 11.96 6.10 -0.14
C LYS A 102 10.45 5.89 0.01
N VAL A 103 10.03 4.85 0.76
CA VAL A 103 8.62 4.64 1.08
C VAL A 103 8.07 5.82 1.87
N ASP A 104 8.79 6.28 2.90
CA ASP A 104 8.38 7.43 3.71
C ASP A 104 8.21 8.69 2.86
N ALA A 105 9.17 9.00 1.98
CA ALA A 105 9.06 10.13 1.05
C ALA A 105 7.89 10.00 0.07
N ALA A 106 7.62 8.80 -0.44
CA ALA A 106 6.48 8.55 -1.32
C ALA A 106 5.14 8.77 -0.58
N LEU A 107 5.01 8.25 0.64
CA LEU A 107 3.83 8.42 1.47
C LEU A 107 3.63 9.87 1.91
N GLU A 108 4.72 10.57 2.22
CA GLU A 108 4.69 12.00 2.55
C GLU A 108 4.17 12.82 1.36
N ASN A 109 4.60 12.50 0.13
CA ASN A 109 4.08 13.17 -1.07
C ASN A 109 2.57 12.94 -1.24
N ILE A 110 2.09 11.71 -1.04
CA ILE A 110 0.66 11.36 -1.11
C ILE A 110 -0.13 12.17 -0.08
N VAL A 111 0.30 12.17 1.18
CA VAL A 111 -0.39 12.90 2.26
C VAL A 111 -0.45 14.40 1.94
N ASN A 112 0.66 14.98 1.48
CA ASN A 112 0.72 16.40 1.13
C ASN A 112 -0.15 16.76 -0.09
N GLU A 113 -0.30 15.86 -1.05
CA GLU A 113 -1.20 16.03 -2.18
C GLU A 113 -2.66 16.09 -1.73
N HIS A 114 -3.10 15.18 -0.85
CA HIS A 114 -4.46 15.18 -0.31
C HIS A 114 -4.74 16.43 0.54
N ILE A 115 -3.78 16.88 1.36
CA ILE A 115 -3.89 18.15 2.11
C ILE A 115 -4.12 19.33 1.16
N LYS A 116 -3.35 19.41 0.06
CA LYS A 116 -3.49 20.49 -0.93
C LYS A 116 -4.85 20.43 -1.64
N ASN A 117 -5.27 19.25 -2.07
CA ASN A 117 -6.54 19.08 -2.79
C ASN A 117 -7.73 19.47 -1.91
N ARG A 118 -7.77 19.03 -0.65
CA ARG A 118 -8.80 19.42 0.33
C ARG A 118 -8.84 20.94 0.58
N ALA A 119 -7.68 21.60 0.57
CA ALA A 119 -7.59 23.05 0.72
C ALA A 119 -8.08 23.84 -0.51
N LEU A 120 -8.08 23.22 -1.69
CA LEU A 120 -8.62 23.80 -2.93
C LEU A 120 -10.13 23.57 -3.03
N GLU A 121 -10.60 22.36 -2.73
CA GLU A 121 -12.02 21.98 -2.80
C GLU A 121 -12.88 22.70 -1.77
N SER A 122 -12.34 23.04 -0.60
CA SER A 122 -13.05 23.87 0.40
C SER A 122 -13.35 25.31 -0.07
N LYS A 123 -12.79 25.76 -1.21
CA LYS A 123 -13.01 27.10 -1.78
C LYS A 123 -14.02 27.14 -2.92
N GLU A 124 -14.33 26.02 -3.55
CA GLU A 124 -15.32 25.93 -4.64
C GLU A 124 -16.53 25.14 -4.12
N ASN A 125 -17.73 25.72 -4.20
CA ASN A 125 -19.00 25.11 -3.73
C ASN A 125 -19.45 23.87 -4.56
N GLY A 126 -18.52 23.01 -4.98
CA GLY A 126 -18.79 21.71 -5.59
C GLY A 126 -19.06 20.65 -4.52
N ASP A 127 -19.76 19.59 -4.92
CA ASP A 127 -19.96 18.39 -4.09
C ASP A 127 -18.60 17.97 -3.48
N PRO A 128 -18.38 18.08 -2.15
CA PRO A 128 -17.05 17.97 -1.53
C PRO A 128 -16.44 16.56 -1.58
N PHE A 129 -17.03 15.67 -2.37
CA PHE A 129 -16.74 14.25 -2.35
C PHE A 129 -16.84 13.69 -3.78
N GLY A 130 -15.86 14.04 -4.60
CA GLY A 130 -15.25 12.99 -5.43
C GLY A 130 -14.81 11.88 -4.47
N GLY A 131 -15.72 10.94 -4.17
CA GLY A 131 -15.79 10.11 -2.96
C GLY A 131 -14.53 10.01 -2.08
N GLU A 132 -14.68 10.38 -0.80
CA GLU A 132 -13.66 10.28 0.24
C GLU A 132 -12.89 8.95 0.24
N ASP A 133 -11.56 9.01 0.27
CA ASP A 133 -10.68 7.85 0.43
C ASP A 133 -10.11 7.71 1.86
N LEU A 134 -9.27 6.70 2.08
CA LEU A 134 -8.68 6.44 3.40
C LEU A 134 -7.82 7.61 3.90
N VAL A 135 -7.04 8.25 3.04
CA VAL A 135 -6.17 9.37 3.44
C VAL A 135 -7.03 10.55 3.88
N ASP A 136 -8.09 10.86 3.14
CA ASP A 136 -9.03 11.93 3.49
C ASP A 136 -9.69 11.67 4.86
N VAL A 137 -10.15 10.44 5.09
CA VAL A 137 -10.75 10.03 6.37
C VAL A 137 -9.74 10.26 7.52
N LEU A 138 -8.50 9.81 7.35
CA LEU A 138 -7.46 9.90 8.37
C LEU A 138 -7.04 11.35 8.64
N LEU A 139 -6.97 12.19 7.60
CA LEU A 139 -6.68 13.61 7.74
C LEU A 139 -7.81 14.34 8.49
N ARG A 140 -9.07 14.06 8.17
CA ARG A 140 -10.21 14.60 8.91
C ARG A 140 -10.19 14.16 10.38
N ILE A 141 -9.87 12.90 10.65
CA ILE A 141 -9.73 12.41 12.03
C ILE A 141 -8.60 13.14 12.75
N LYS A 142 -7.46 13.39 12.08
CA LYS A 142 -6.34 14.16 12.64
C LYS A 142 -6.73 15.62 12.94
N GLU A 143 -7.60 16.22 12.15
CA GLU A 143 -8.11 17.58 12.35
C GLU A 143 -9.21 17.66 13.44
N ASN A 144 -9.90 16.54 13.71
CA ASN A 144 -10.88 16.44 14.78
C ASN A 144 -10.17 16.14 16.12
N ASP A 145 -10.14 17.13 17.02
CA ASP A 145 -9.58 17.01 18.38
C ASP A 145 -10.41 16.13 19.34
N GLU A 146 -11.24 15.22 18.82
CA GLU A 146 -12.13 14.36 19.60
C GLU A 146 -11.45 13.08 20.11
N LEU A 147 -10.26 12.76 19.60
CA LEU A 147 -9.50 11.58 20.02
C LEU A 147 -8.80 11.80 21.34
N GLN A 148 -8.75 10.75 22.18
CA GLN A 148 -8.00 10.77 23.44
C GLN A 148 -6.49 11.02 23.23
N PHE A 149 -5.97 10.66 22.06
CA PHE A 149 -4.59 10.90 21.65
C PHE A 149 -4.54 11.49 20.25
N PRO A 150 -3.75 12.55 20.02
CA PRO A 150 -3.64 13.17 18.71
C PRO A 150 -2.96 12.23 17.70
N ILE A 151 -3.52 12.14 16.50
CA ILE A 151 -2.92 11.41 15.38
C ILE A 151 -1.90 12.33 14.68
N THR A 152 -0.72 11.83 14.37
CA THR A 152 0.34 12.57 13.66
C THR A 152 0.38 12.18 12.18
N SER A 153 1.15 12.92 11.38
CA SER A 153 1.40 12.53 9.97
C SER A 153 2.04 11.14 9.88
N ASP A 154 2.93 10.81 10.80
CA ASP A 154 3.62 9.52 10.82
C ASP A 154 2.65 8.36 11.14
N HIS A 155 1.66 8.58 12.00
CA HIS A 155 0.60 7.59 12.22
C HIS A 155 -0.24 7.34 10.96
N ILE A 156 -0.55 8.39 10.20
CA ILE A 156 -1.29 8.27 8.93
C ILE A 156 -0.46 7.46 7.93
N LYS A 157 0.82 7.82 7.73
CA LYS A 157 1.74 7.09 6.85
C LYS A 157 1.89 5.62 7.26
N ALA A 158 1.99 5.34 8.56
CA ALA A 158 2.07 3.97 9.07
C ALA A 158 0.82 3.15 8.74
N ILE A 159 -0.38 3.69 8.98
CA ILE A 159 -1.66 3.01 8.67
C ILE A 159 -1.77 2.72 7.17
N ILE A 160 -1.40 3.68 6.32
CA ILE A 160 -1.41 3.50 4.86
C ILE A 160 -0.43 2.39 4.46
N SER A 161 0.79 2.44 4.98
CA SER A 161 1.82 1.42 4.73
C SER A 161 1.32 0.03 5.10
N ASP A 162 0.73 -0.13 6.29
CA ASP A 162 0.16 -1.38 6.77
C ASP A 162 -0.99 -1.88 5.88
N PHE A 163 -1.87 -0.98 5.45
CA PHE A 163 -2.99 -1.32 4.57
C PHE A 163 -2.52 -1.91 3.23
N ILE A 164 -1.41 -1.40 2.68
CA ILE A 164 -0.84 -1.91 1.42
C ILE A 164 -0.03 -3.20 1.65
N ASN A 165 0.73 -3.25 2.75
CA ASN A 165 1.60 -4.39 3.08
C ASN A 165 0.81 -5.67 3.39
N LEU A 166 -0.37 -5.58 3.99
CA LEU A 166 -1.21 -6.73 4.36
C LEU A 166 -1.49 -7.65 3.16
N ILE A 167 -1.66 -7.09 1.98
CA ILE A 167 -1.94 -7.84 0.74
C ILE A 167 -0.70 -8.51 0.18
N ILE A 168 0.42 -7.79 0.17
CA ILE A 168 1.70 -8.34 -0.30
C ILE A 168 2.09 -9.54 0.58
N LEU A 169 1.87 -9.43 1.90
CA LEU A 169 2.08 -10.52 2.85
C LEU A 169 1.12 -11.69 2.63
N PHE A 170 -0.17 -11.44 2.40
CA PHE A 170 -1.15 -12.50 2.11
C PHE A 170 -0.79 -13.31 0.86
N LEU A 171 -0.32 -12.66 -0.20
CA LEU A 171 0.10 -13.33 -1.43
C LEU A 171 1.42 -14.09 -1.25
N ARG A 172 2.37 -13.53 -0.48
CA ARG A 172 3.62 -14.21 -0.14
C ARG A 172 3.39 -15.46 0.70
N PHE A 173 2.49 -15.40 1.68
CA PHE A 173 2.13 -16.55 2.52
C PHE A 173 1.53 -17.68 1.68
N ASN A 174 0.64 -17.37 0.74
CA ASN A 174 0.09 -18.36 -0.20
C ASN A 174 1.16 -18.98 -1.13
N ARG A 175 2.15 -18.19 -1.56
CA ARG A 175 3.28 -18.73 -2.34
C ARG A 175 4.17 -19.64 -1.51
N ALA A 176 4.47 -19.27 -0.26
CA ALA A 176 5.28 -20.09 0.64
C ALA A 176 4.59 -21.43 0.97
N LEU A 177 3.27 -21.44 1.16
CA LEU A 177 2.50 -22.67 1.37
C LEU A 177 2.59 -23.64 0.18
N LYS A 178 2.60 -23.14 -1.07
CA LYS A 178 2.81 -23.97 -2.27
C LYS A 178 4.19 -24.64 -2.32
N PHE A 179 5.21 -24.04 -1.71
CA PHE A 179 6.54 -24.64 -1.61
C PHE A 179 6.66 -25.65 -0.47
N MET A 180 5.76 -25.60 0.52
CA MET A 180 5.75 -26.50 1.68
C MET A 180 4.81 -27.69 1.52
N SER A 181 3.87 -27.64 0.57
CA SER A 181 3.09 -28.83 0.16
C SER A 181 3.91 -29.69 -0.81
N PHE A 182 4.62 -30.68 -0.26
CA PHE A 182 5.08 -31.85 -1.02
C PHE A 182 3.92 -32.83 -1.23
#